data_AF-A0AAD7G4T5-F1
#
_entry.id   AF-A0AAD7G4T5-F1
#
_cell.length_a   1.000
_cell.length_b   1.000
_cell.length_c   1.000
_cell.angle_alpha   90.00
_cell.angle_beta   90.00
_cell.angle_gamma   90.00
#
_symmetry.space_group_name_H-M   'P 1'
#
loop_
_entity.id
_entity.type
_entity.pdbx_description
1 polymer ?
#
loop_
_entity_poly.entity_id
_entity_poly.type
_entity_poly.pdbx_seq_one_letter_code
_entity_poly.pdbx_strand_id
1 'polypeptide(L)'
;MPPSAPWVEELTLPELNQTLGADRLIKEVQLKITNKTTTKELQAYLGSYGLPISGPNKGVLVDRLRTYANDREQWIGLFQPRVKRSRGDLSGSRLNTHSGKRIVSQFGQIEPETEYPSKRVAVRGQREINNAEITTNNEWAAAALTSAPWAMPSTSRSLQPASDEDDDGDQITEPRTSSGCNHTPNETLGAPPSDDNNERLPTMISALSSQVAALSDLIQRPQREEPRKTDIRLRRIEREIKGMKSQILGVHSGISALLATESRGGQPSSTALPPRAAAAAPGASMAYHRVVPSTSTFVPAEAIEPENLTIVLLENDEEFTFDNGRVPVPPNIHFSSDIPRLFREWESSTLLTVNGRGIAIKYWPLFYQRRKQGRSHKNGAWDKIRTVWGNWKFLVEECQRFPSEEDFWARYSTAGVRLRYQQILDALKEARESQEKSDAAAARRFFHDNLDHPDADGAFAYTKTGQRRIKEKDSAVAEIWRELLANNAEIARRDGDDSEPRFPRFTRI
;
A
#
# COMPACT_ATOMS: atom_id res chain seq x y z
N MET A 1 34.33 -9.94 31.22
CA MET A 1 35.03 -10.15 29.93
C MET A 1 35.95 -8.95 29.69
N PRO A 2 37.26 -9.15 29.52
CA PRO A 2 38.16 -8.05 29.17
C PRO A 2 37.71 -7.40 27.85
N PRO A 3 37.80 -6.07 27.70
CA PRO A 3 37.49 -5.40 26.45
C PRO A 3 38.37 -5.98 25.35
N SER A 4 37.77 -6.48 24.27
CA SER A 4 38.55 -7.05 23.16
C SER A 4 39.52 -5.97 22.65
N ALA A 5 40.80 -6.31 22.53
CA ALA A 5 41.81 -5.42 22.01
C ALA A 5 41.32 -4.76 20.70
N PRO A 6 41.56 -3.44 20.50
CA PRO A 6 41.15 -2.78 19.27
C PRO A 6 41.86 -3.45 18.08
N TRP A 7 41.09 -3.98 17.13
CA TRP A 7 41.66 -4.51 15.90
C TRP A 7 41.92 -3.34 14.96
N VAL A 8 43.15 -3.27 14.44
CA VAL A 8 43.58 -2.29 13.44
C VAL A 8 44.10 -3.08 12.26
N GLU A 9 43.47 -2.90 11.11
CA GLU A 9 43.86 -3.54 9.86
C GLU A 9 44.33 -2.47 8.87
N GLU A 10 45.52 -2.65 8.31
CA GLU A 10 46.13 -1.74 7.34
C GLU A 10 46.03 -2.37 5.95
N LEU A 11 45.31 -1.72 5.04
CA LEU A 11 45.18 -2.13 3.65
C LEU A 11 45.88 -1.14 2.72
N THR A 12 46.62 -1.63 1.75
CA THR A 12 47.27 -0.82 0.71
C THR A 12 46.36 -0.72 -0.51
N LEU A 13 45.93 0.49 -0.86
CA LEU A 13 44.98 0.75 -1.95
C LEU A 13 45.52 1.84 -2.88
N PRO A 14 45.09 1.89 -4.16
CA PRO A 14 45.52 2.92 -5.08
C PRO A 14 44.93 4.29 -4.70
N GLU A 15 45.71 5.37 -4.89
CA GLU A 15 45.25 6.74 -4.62
C GLU A 15 44.09 7.12 -5.56
N LEU A 16 42.96 7.53 -4.98
CA LEU A 16 41.78 7.96 -5.75
C LEU A 16 42.08 9.25 -6.53
N ASN A 17 41.60 9.33 -7.77
CA ASN A 17 41.78 10.47 -8.68
C ASN A 17 43.22 10.73 -9.15
N GLN A 18 44.14 9.78 -8.98
CA GLN A 18 45.46 9.89 -9.60
C GLN A 18 45.33 9.81 -11.14
N THR A 19 46.16 10.57 -11.86
CA THR A 19 46.39 10.38 -13.29
C THR A 19 47.53 9.40 -13.53
N LEU A 20 47.33 8.45 -14.44
CA LEU A 20 48.35 7.47 -14.79
C LEU A 20 49.42 8.14 -15.66
N GLY A 21 50.65 8.24 -15.14
CA GLY A 21 51.80 8.74 -15.90
C GLY A 21 52.27 7.76 -16.97
N ALA A 22 53.22 8.18 -17.81
CA ALA A 22 53.81 7.32 -18.84
C ALA A 22 54.52 6.08 -18.27
N ASP A 23 54.97 6.18 -17.02
CA ASP A 23 55.59 5.11 -16.22
C ASP A 23 54.60 4.05 -15.72
N ARG A 24 53.28 4.33 -15.80
CA ARG A 24 52.19 3.49 -15.28
C ARG A 24 52.34 3.14 -13.80
N LEU A 25 53.05 3.96 -13.02
CA LEU A 25 53.22 3.75 -11.59
C LEU A 25 51.99 4.27 -10.83
N ILE A 26 51.32 3.36 -10.13
CA ILE A 26 50.16 3.67 -9.29
C ILE A 26 50.66 4.03 -7.88
N LYS A 27 50.28 5.19 -7.38
CA LYS A 27 50.57 5.61 -6.00
C LYS A 27 49.68 4.83 -5.06
N GLU A 28 50.30 4.29 -4.02
CA GLU A 28 49.63 3.50 -2.99
C GLU A 28 49.40 4.34 -1.74
N VAL A 29 48.20 4.24 -1.16
CA VAL A 29 47.80 4.87 0.10
C VAL A 29 47.39 3.77 1.09
N GLN A 30 47.86 3.88 2.32
CA GLN A 30 47.47 2.97 3.40
C GLN A 30 46.16 3.41 4.05
N LEU A 31 45.14 2.56 3.96
CA LEU A 31 43.87 2.72 4.64
C LEU A 31 43.89 1.95 5.96
N LYS A 32 43.84 2.68 7.08
CA LYS A 32 43.69 2.10 8.43
C LYS A 32 42.21 1.87 8.76
N ILE A 33 41.78 0.61 8.76
CA ILE A 33 40.44 0.22 9.19
C ILE A 33 40.48 -0.13 10.68
N THR A 34 39.64 0.51 11.47
CA THR A 34 39.54 0.28 12.92
C THR A 34 38.13 -0.14 13.32
N ASN A 35 37.92 -0.53 14.58
CA ASN A 35 36.59 -0.80 15.14
C ASN A 35 35.64 0.40 14.95
N LYS A 36 36.19 1.62 14.95
CA LYS A 36 35.42 2.88 14.83
C LYS A 36 34.98 3.19 13.40
N THR A 37 35.62 2.61 12.38
CA THR A 37 35.25 2.83 10.98
C THR A 37 33.81 2.38 10.75
N THR A 38 32.97 3.28 10.25
CA THR A 38 31.54 3.01 10.10
C THR A 38 31.24 2.25 8.81
N THR A 39 30.12 1.51 8.75
CA THR A 39 29.66 0.83 7.53
C THR A 39 29.51 1.81 6.36
N LYS A 40 29.09 3.05 6.63
CA LYS A 40 28.93 4.11 5.62
C LYS A 40 30.27 4.54 5.03
N GLU A 41 31.32 4.67 5.84
CA GLU A 41 32.67 4.99 5.37
C GLU A 41 33.20 3.86 4.47
N LEU A 42 33.06 2.60 4.87
CA LEU A 42 33.47 1.45 4.05
C LEU A 42 32.69 1.39 2.72
N GLN A 43 31.39 1.67 2.75
CA GLN A 43 30.56 1.77 1.55
C GLN A 43 31.00 2.91 0.63
N ALA A 44 31.43 4.05 1.19
CA ALA A 44 31.96 5.17 0.42
C ALA A 44 33.28 4.78 -0.28
N TYR A 45 34.20 4.11 0.44
CA TYR A 45 35.44 3.59 -0.17
C TYR A 45 35.16 2.57 -1.27
N LEU A 46 34.28 1.59 -1.04
CA LEU A 46 33.89 0.63 -2.08
C LEU A 46 33.29 1.33 -3.31
N GLY A 47 32.43 2.34 -3.07
CA GLY A 47 31.81 3.14 -4.14
C GLY A 47 32.84 3.92 -4.96
N SER A 48 33.87 4.48 -4.32
CA SER A 48 34.93 5.21 -5.04
C SER A 48 35.79 4.30 -5.93
N TYR A 49 35.96 3.02 -5.56
CA TYR A 49 36.64 2.02 -6.39
C TYR A 49 35.70 1.30 -7.38
N GLY A 50 34.43 1.70 -7.47
CA GLY A 50 33.45 1.05 -8.36
C GLY A 50 33.03 -0.36 -7.95
N LEU A 51 33.31 -0.75 -6.71
CA LEU A 51 32.97 -2.06 -6.16
C LEU A 51 31.51 -2.12 -5.66
N PRO A 52 30.91 -3.31 -5.56
CA PRO A 52 29.55 -3.46 -5.04
C PRO A 52 29.42 -2.95 -3.59
N ILE A 53 28.46 -2.02 -3.38
CA ILE A 53 28.18 -1.37 -2.09
C ILE A 53 27.18 -2.19 -1.24
N SER A 54 26.54 -3.21 -1.83
CA SER A 54 25.45 -3.96 -1.19
C SER A 54 25.94 -4.92 -0.10
N GLY A 55 25.30 -4.88 1.07
CA GLY A 55 25.55 -5.80 2.18
C GLY A 55 25.48 -5.09 3.53
N PRO A 56 24.73 -5.63 4.53
CA PRO A 56 24.58 -4.98 5.83
C PRO A 56 25.75 -5.24 6.79
N ASN A 57 26.56 -6.29 6.54
CA ASN A 57 27.61 -6.73 7.47
C ASN A 57 28.94 -6.02 7.18
N LYS A 58 29.51 -5.35 8.20
CA LYS A 58 30.83 -4.69 8.15
C LYS A 58 31.92 -5.65 7.66
N GLY A 59 31.91 -6.93 8.09
CA GLY A 59 32.91 -7.92 7.71
C GLY A 59 32.97 -8.15 6.20
N VAL A 60 31.82 -8.29 5.54
CA VAL A 60 31.73 -8.50 4.09
C VAL A 60 32.28 -7.32 3.30
N LEU A 61 32.10 -6.09 3.80
CA LEU A 61 32.64 -4.89 3.15
C LEU A 61 34.17 -4.82 3.30
N VAL A 62 34.69 -5.19 4.49
CA VAL A 62 36.13 -5.27 4.74
C VAL A 62 36.77 -6.36 3.88
N ASP A 63 36.18 -7.56 3.81
CA ASP A 63 36.69 -8.66 2.99
C ASP A 63 36.73 -8.31 1.49
N ARG A 64 35.77 -7.52 1.00
CA ARG A 64 35.80 -7.01 -0.39
C ARG A 64 36.96 -6.04 -0.61
N LEU A 65 37.17 -5.10 0.31
CA LEU A 65 38.32 -4.18 0.23
C LEU A 65 39.64 -4.97 0.31
N ARG A 66 39.72 -6.00 1.16
CA ARG A 66 40.89 -6.89 1.27
C ARG A 66 41.14 -7.66 -0.03
N THR A 67 40.08 -8.24 -0.61
CA THR A 67 40.17 -8.96 -1.90
C THR A 67 40.65 -8.02 -3.01
N TYR A 68 40.12 -6.80 -3.06
CA TYR A 68 40.52 -5.78 -4.03
C TYR A 68 41.96 -5.25 -3.81
N ALA A 69 42.39 -5.09 -2.55
CA ALA A 69 43.75 -4.68 -2.22
C ALA A 69 44.79 -5.75 -2.64
N ASN A 70 44.42 -7.04 -2.57
CA ASN A 70 45.30 -8.14 -2.97
C ASN A 70 45.38 -8.34 -4.49
N ASP A 71 44.39 -7.85 -5.26
CA ASP A 71 44.33 -7.99 -6.71
C ASP A 71 44.74 -6.68 -7.42
N ARG A 72 46.05 -6.49 -7.57
CA ARG A 72 46.63 -5.30 -8.23
C ARG A 72 46.23 -5.18 -9.71
N GLU A 73 45.84 -6.26 -10.38
CA GLU A 73 45.42 -6.19 -11.79
C GLU A 73 44.09 -5.45 -11.92
N GLN A 74 43.20 -5.58 -10.93
CA GLN A 74 41.93 -4.83 -10.92
C GLN A 74 42.13 -3.32 -10.79
N TRP A 75 43.26 -2.85 -10.26
CA TRP A 75 43.53 -1.43 -10.10
C TRP A 75 43.66 -0.71 -11.43
N ILE A 76 44.14 -1.40 -12.47
CA ILE A 76 44.23 -0.87 -13.83
C ILE A 76 42.85 -0.48 -14.36
N GLY A 77 41.80 -1.22 -13.95
CA GLY A 77 40.41 -0.93 -14.29
C GLY A 77 39.90 0.43 -13.79
N LEU A 78 40.50 1.01 -12.75
CA LEU A 78 40.13 2.36 -12.26
C LEU A 78 40.53 3.47 -13.24
N PHE A 79 41.63 3.25 -13.96
CA PHE A 79 42.18 4.24 -14.90
C PHE A 79 41.61 4.09 -16.31
N GLN A 80 40.86 3.02 -16.55
CA GLN A 80 40.11 2.90 -17.79
C GLN A 80 38.98 3.93 -17.75
N PRO A 81 38.82 4.77 -18.80
CA PRO A 81 37.71 5.68 -18.88
C PRO A 81 36.44 4.86 -18.70
N ARG A 82 35.69 5.17 -17.64
CA ARG A 82 34.47 4.43 -17.29
C ARG A 82 33.64 4.38 -18.56
N VAL A 83 33.45 3.18 -19.12
CA VAL A 83 32.70 2.99 -20.36
C VAL A 83 31.40 3.72 -20.17
N LYS A 84 31.31 4.89 -20.80
CA LYS A 84 30.20 5.79 -20.58
C LYS A 84 29.05 5.01 -21.16
N ARG A 85 28.15 4.51 -20.30
CA ARG A 85 26.94 3.80 -20.75
C ARG A 85 26.40 4.64 -21.90
N SER A 86 26.44 4.10 -23.11
CA SER A 86 26.08 4.88 -24.29
C SER A 86 24.68 5.40 -24.02
N ARG A 87 24.57 6.73 -23.95
CA ARG A 87 23.32 7.36 -23.54
C ARG A 87 22.39 7.25 -24.74
N GLY A 88 21.63 6.16 -24.77
CA GLY A 88 20.89 5.76 -25.96
C GLY A 88 21.31 4.41 -26.53
N ASP A 89 21.95 3.54 -25.75
CA ASP A 89 22.08 2.14 -26.13
C ASP A 89 20.67 1.53 -26.21
N LEU A 90 20.11 1.57 -27.41
CA LEU A 90 18.77 1.13 -27.75
C LEU A 90 18.78 -0.39 -27.87
N SER A 91 19.22 -1.11 -26.85
CA SER A 91 19.15 -2.57 -26.86
C SER A 91 17.79 -3.05 -26.33
N GLY A 92 17.29 -4.13 -26.92
CA GLY A 92 16.05 -4.79 -26.52
C GLY A 92 14.76 -4.00 -26.77
N SER A 93 13.84 -4.02 -25.81
CA SER A 93 12.48 -3.47 -25.96
C SER A 93 12.42 -1.96 -26.25
N ARG A 94 13.48 -1.22 -25.91
CA ARG A 94 13.57 0.23 -26.18
C ARG A 94 13.78 0.56 -27.65
N LEU A 95 14.36 -0.35 -28.43
CA LEU A 95 14.49 -0.23 -29.89
C LEU A 95 13.11 -0.18 -30.58
N ASN A 96 12.12 -0.84 -29.98
CA ASN A 96 10.74 -0.87 -30.48
C ASN A 96 9.90 0.35 -30.09
N THR A 97 10.40 1.21 -29.19
CA THR A 97 9.70 2.46 -28.86
C THR A 97 9.74 3.44 -30.03
N HIS A 98 8.73 4.31 -30.14
CA HIS A 98 8.65 5.28 -31.24
C HIS A 98 9.87 6.21 -31.30
N SER A 99 10.44 6.57 -30.15
CA SER A 99 11.69 7.34 -30.09
C SER A 99 12.90 6.52 -30.54
N GLY A 100 12.99 5.25 -30.17
CA GLY A 100 14.04 4.33 -30.63
C GLY A 100 14.03 4.16 -32.15
N LYS A 101 12.86 3.93 -32.75
CA LYS A 101 12.69 3.86 -34.21
C LYS A 101 13.09 5.15 -34.91
N ARG A 102 12.77 6.32 -34.32
CA ARG A 102 13.13 7.63 -34.87
C ARG A 102 14.65 7.87 -34.83
N ILE A 103 15.32 7.45 -33.76
CA ILE A 103 16.78 7.54 -33.63
C ILE A 103 17.46 6.65 -34.68
N VAL A 104 17.02 5.40 -34.85
CA VAL A 104 17.55 4.50 -35.90
C VAL A 104 17.31 5.08 -37.30
N SER A 105 16.16 5.70 -37.54
CA SER A 105 15.88 6.37 -38.83
C SER A 105 16.76 7.60 -39.08
N GLN A 106 17.14 8.36 -38.04
CA GLN A 106 17.93 9.59 -38.18
C GLN A 106 19.44 9.32 -38.23
N PHE A 107 19.92 8.32 -37.50
CA PHE A 107 21.35 8.08 -37.30
C PHE A 107 21.84 6.77 -37.95
N GLY A 108 20.98 6.07 -38.69
CA GLY A 108 21.30 4.82 -39.36
C GLY A 108 21.18 3.59 -38.46
N GLN A 109 21.27 2.41 -39.06
CA GLN A 109 21.48 1.18 -38.30
C GLN A 109 22.85 1.28 -37.62
N ILE A 110 22.87 1.10 -36.29
CA ILE A 110 24.10 1.04 -35.52
C ILE A 110 24.92 -0.11 -36.13
N GLU A 111 26.09 0.19 -36.70
CA GLU A 111 27.00 -0.83 -37.20
C GLU A 111 27.24 -1.83 -36.08
N PRO A 112 27.05 -3.14 -36.31
CA PRO A 112 27.35 -4.15 -35.30
C PRO A 112 28.83 -4.03 -35.00
N GLU A 113 29.16 -3.43 -33.85
CA GLU A 113 30.52 -3.44 -33.32
C GLU A 113 30.99 -4.90 -33.34
N THR A 114 32.10 -5.16 -34.03
CA THR A 114 32.73 -6.49 -34.07
C THR A 114 33.10 -6.87 -32.64
N GLU A 115 32.21 -7.61 -31.98
CA GLU A 115 32.32 -8.05 -30.61
C GLU A 115 33.54 -8.96 -30.43
N TYR A 116 34.44 -8.58 -29.52
CA TYR A 116 35.22 -9.57 -28.78
C TYR A 116 34.28 -10.22 -27.74
N PRO A 117 34.19 -11.56 -27.68
CA PRO A 117 33.18 -12.23 -26.89
C PRO A 117 33.41 -12.02 -25.38
N SER A 118 32.41 -11.43 -24.71
CA SER A 118 32.37 -11.37 -23.26
C SER A 118 32.10 -12.78 -22.69
N LYS A 119 32.83 -13.17 -21.64
CA LYS A 119 32.72 -14.45 -20.92
C LYS A 119 31.33 -14.79 -20.33
N ARG A 120 30.32 -13.94 -20.52
CA ARG A 120 28.97 -14.11 -19.94
C ARG A 120 27.83 -14.16 -20.96
N VAL A 121 28.12 -14.08 -22.25
CA VAL A 121 27.12 -14.20 -23.33
C VAL A 121 27.54 -15.33 -24.27
N ALA A 122 27.59 -16.55 -23.74
CA ALA A 122 27.33 -17.69 -24.60
C ALA A 122 25.81 -17.74 -24.79
N VAL A 123 25.33 -17.09 -25.86
CA VAL A 123 24.05 -17.44 -26.47
C VAL A 123 24.17 -18.93 -26.77
N ARG A 124 23.55 -19.78 -25.95
CA ARG A 124 23.27 -21.15 -26.35
C ARG A 124 22.34 -20.99 -27.54
N GLY A 125 22.86 -21.15 -28.76
CA GLY A 125 22.03 -21.31 -29.93
C GLY A 125 20.98 -22.36 -29.56
N GLN A 126 19.70 -22.03 -29.77
CA GLN A 126 18.65 -23.03 -29.63
C GLN A 126 19.07 -24.19 -30.53
N ARG A 127 19.45 -25.30 -29.90
CA ARG A 127 19.74 -26.54 -30.61
C ARG A 127 18.47 -26.86 -31.39
N GLU A 128 18.58 -26.95 -32.71
CA GLU A 128 17.49 -27.49 -33.53
C GLU A 128 17.23 -28.91 -33.02
N ILE A 129 16.07 -29.10 -32.41
CA ILE A 129 15.67 -30.39 -31.86
C ILE A 129 15.41 -31.29 -33.07
N ASN A 130 16.22 -32.34 -33.20
CA ASN A 130 16.10 -33.29 -34.28
C ASN A 130 14.74 -34.02 -34.17
N ASN A 131 14.09 -34.33 -35.29
CA ASN A 131 12.84 -35.10 -35.34
C ASN A 131 12.92 -36.40 -34.53
N ALA A 132 14.10 -37.02 -34.44
CA ALA A 132 14.32 -38.17 -33.58
C ALA A 132 14.04 -37.85 -32.09
N GLU A 133 14.53 -36.73 -31.58
CA GLU A 133 14.32 -36.30 -30.19
C GLU A 133 12.88 -35.86 -29.91
N ILE A 134 12.20 -35.28 -30.91
CA ILE A 134 10.76 -34.98 -30.84
C ILE A 134 9.98 -36.29 -30.66
N THR A 135 10.34 -37.33 -31.43
CA THR A 135 9.71 -38.64 -31.34
C THR A 135 9.93 -39.26 -29.96
N THR A 136 11.16 -39.21 -29.44
CA THR A 136 11.47 -39.74 -28.10
C THR A 136 10.72 -39.01 -26.99
N ASN A 137 10.59 -37.67 -27.09
CA ASN A 137 9.82 -36.88 -26.12
C ASN A 137 8.32 -37.16 -26.19
N ASN A 138 7.77 -37.36 -27.39
CA ASN A 138 6.36 -37.72 -27.56
C ASN A 138 6.06 -39.11 -27.00
N GLU A 139 6.95 -40.08 -27.23
CA GLU A 139 6.85 -41.42 -26.63
C GLU A 139 6.93 -41.35 -25.10
N TRP A 140 7.87 -40.56 -24.55
CA TRP A 140 7.96 -40.35 -23.11
C TRP A 140 6.71 -39.69 -22.53
N ALA A 141 6.16 -38.67 -23.20
CA ALA A 141 4.93 -38.00 -22.77
C ALA A 141 3.70 -38.94 -22.81
N ALA A 142 3.59 -39.77 -23.85
CA ALA A 142 2.55 -40.78 -23.94
C ALA A 142 2.67 -41.82 -22.82
N ALA A 143 3.89 -42.32 -22.56
CA ALA A 143 4.15 -43.24 -21.47
C ALA A 143 3.83 -42.63 -20.10
N ALA A 144 4.19 -41.37 -19.89
CA ALA A 144 3.90 -40.62 -18.66
C ALA A 144 2.38 -40.51 -18.43
N LEU A 145 1.61 -40.19 -19.49
CA LEU A 145 0.15 -40.11 -19.42
C LEU A 145 -0.50 -41.48 -19.14
N THR A 146 0.03 -42.57 -19.69
CA THR A 146 -0.46 -43.93 -19.37
C THR A 146 -0.06 -44.43 -17.99
N SER A 147 1.06 -43.95 -17.44
CA SER A 147 1.57 -44.36 -16.12
C SER A 147 0.96 -43.57 -14.95
N ALA A 148 0.20 -42.52 -15.24
CA ALA A 148 -0.43 -41.66 -14.26
C ALA A 148 -1.64 -42.37 -13.59
N PRO A 149 -1.58 -42.75 -12.30
CA PRO A 149 -2.61 -43.56 -11.63
C PRO A 149 -3.92 -42.80 -11.34
N TRP A 150 -4.04 -41.54 -11.78
CA TRP A 150 -5.18 -40.67 -11.49
C TRP A 150 -6.16 -40.52 -12.65
N ALA A 151 -6.04 -41.32 -13.71
CA ALA A 151 -7.07 -41.43 -14.74
C ALA A 151 -8.38 -41.90 -14.09
N MET A 152 -9.19 -40.93 -13.66
CA MET A 152 -10.50 -41.12 -13.06
C MET A 152 -11.36 -41.96 -14.01
N PRO A 153 -12.10 -42.97 -13.52
CA PRO A 153 -13.05 -43.69 -14.35
C PRO A 153 -14.04 -42.69 -14.93
N SER A 154 -14.08 -42.60 -16.26
CA SER A 154 -15.07 -41.80 -16.97
C SER A 154 -16.44 -42.43 -16.74
N THR A 155 -17.14 -41.95 -15.71
CA THR A 155 -18.55 -42.30 -15.49
C THR A 155 -19.35 -41.68 -16.63
N SER A 156 -19.70 -42.52 -17.59
CA SER A 156 -20.56 -42.19 -18.71
C SER A 156 -21.95 -41.85 -18.17
N ARG A 157 -22.25 -40.57 -17.99
CA ARG A 157 -23.58 -40.11 -17.59
C ARG A 157 -24.45 -40.04 -18.85
N SER A 158 -25.21 -41.11 -19.05
CA SER A 158 -26.29 -41.21 -20.04
C SER A 158 -27.31 -40.08 -19.81
N LEU A 159 -27.39 -39.15 -20.76
CA LEU A 159 -28.44 -38.14 -20.84
C LEU A 159 -29.69 -38.79 -21.46
N GLN A 160 -30.79 -38.84 -20.71
CA GLN A 160 -32.12 -39.00 -21.28
C GLN A 160 -32.68 -37.61 -21.65
N PRO A 161 -33.45 -37.49 -22.75
CA PRO A 161 -34.11 -36.25 -23.13
C PRO A 161 -35.39 -36.06 -22.31
N ALA A 162 -35.55 -34.86 -21.73
CA ALA A 162 -36.79 -34.44 -21.11
C ALA A 162 -37.72 -33.86 -22.20
N SER A 163 -38.97 -34.29 -22.11
CA SER A 163 -40.10 -34.04 -22.98
C SER A 163 -40.58 -32.58 -22.96
N ASP A 164 -41.02 -32.16 -24.13
CA ASP A 164 -41.93 -31.05 -24.40
C ASP A 164 -43.23 -31.21 -23.61
N GLU A 165 -43.67 -30.15 -22.93
CA GLU A 165 -45.07 -29.90 -22.64
C GLU A 165 -45.37 -28.41 -22.86
N ASP A 166 -46.30 -28.20 -23.78
CA ASP A 166 -46.97 -26.95 -24.13
C ASP A 166 -47.77 -26.40 -22.93
N ASP A 167 -47.83 -25.07 -22.77
CA ASP A 167 -48.95 -24.42 -22.09
C ASP A 167 -49.26 -23.07 -22.73
N ASP A 168 -50.43 -23.03 -23.37
CA ASP A 168 -51.02 -21.94 -24.13
C ASP A 168 -51.72 -20.93 -23.20
N GLY A 169 -51.55 -19.65 -23.55
CA GLY A 169 -52.63 -18.64 -23.53
C GLY A 169 -53.16 -18.13 -22.18
N ASP A 170 -53.12 -16.80 -21.99
CA ASP A 170 -54.38 -16.04 -22.11
C ASP A 170 -54.14 -14.53 -22.27
N GLN A 171 -55.06 -13.91 -23.01
CA GLN A 171 -55.15 -12.48 -23.30
C GLN A 171 -55.98 -11.75 -22.23
N ILE A 172 -56.22 -10.45 -22.51
CA ILE A 172 -57.28 -9.56 -21.99
C ILE A 172 -56.98 -8.99 -20.57
N THR A 173 -57.14 -7.72 -20.18
CA THR A 173 -57.97 -6.58 -20.64
C THR A 173 -57.48 -5.30 -19.91
N GLU A 174 -57.54 -4.12 -20.56
CA GLU A 174 -57.60 -2.82 -19.87
C GLU A 174 -58.92 -2.65 -19.09
N PRO A 175 -59.02 -1.68 -18.17
CA PRO A 175 -59.87 -0.53 -18.53
C PRO A 175 -59.45 0.84 -17.99
N ARG A 176 -59.86 1.86 -18.75
CA ARG A 176 -60.01 3.28 -18.38
C ARG A 176 -61.22 3.52 -17.44
N THR A 177 -61.09 4.46 -16.51
CA THR A 177 -62.12 5.42 -16.00
C THR A 177 -61.39 6.47 -15.13
N SER A 178 -61.31 7.75 -15.47
CA SER A 178 -62.31 8.85 -15.38
C SER A 178 -62.66 9.32 -13.97
N SER A 179 -62.80 10.66 -13.81
CA SER A 179 -63.30 11.45 -12.66
C SER A 179 -62.26 11.87 -11.62
N GLY A 180 -62.18 13.11 -11.15
CA GLY A 180 -63.05 14.28 -11.36
C GLY A 180 -62.43 15.54 -10.72
N CYS A 181 -62.93 16.69 -11.18
CA CYS A 181 -62.58 18.04 -10.73
C CYS A 181 -63.11 18.35 -9.32
N ASN A 182 -62.50 19.32 -8.61
CA ASN A 182 -63.23 20.38 -7.90
C ASN A 182 -62.34 21.59 -7.54
N HIS A 183 -62.79 22.74 -8.05
CA HIS A 183 -62.64 24.14 -7.62
C HIS A 183 -63.10 24.32 -6.13
N THR A 184 -62.78 25.33 -5.30
CA THR A 184 -62.66 26.82 -5.41
C THR A 184 -62.30 27.39 -3.99
N PRO A 185 -62.18 28.72 -3.73
CA PRO A 185 -61.16 29.33 -2.85
C PRO A 185 -61.75 30.04 -1.60
N ASN A 186 -60.93 30.76 -0.82
CA ASN A 186 -61.33 32.09 -0.35
C ASN A 186 -60.16 32.96 0.19
N GLU A 187 -60.21 34.24 -0.19
CA GLU A 187 -59.48 35.39 0.37
C GLU A 187 -59.90 35.66 1.83
N THR A 188 -59.13 36.48 2.56
CA THR A 188 -59.65 37.68 3.25
C THR A 188 -58.51 38.56 3.81
N LEU A 189 -58.49 39.80 3.35
CA LEU A 189 -57.75 40.97 3.85
C LEU A 189 -58.31 41.46 5.20
N GLY A 190 -57.44 42.05 6.03
CA GLY A 190 -57.87 42.86 7.17
C GLY A 190 -56.70 43.52 7.92
N ALA A 191 -56.60 44.84 7.80
CA ALA A 191 -55.82 45.75 8.64
C ALA A 191 -56.76 46.91 9.05
N PRO A 192 -56.34 47.88 9.89
CA PRO A 192 -55.92 47.80 11.30
C PRO A 192 -56.82 48.69 12.19
N PRO A 193 -56.50 48.89 13.49
CA PRO A 193 -56.54 50.28 14.00
C PRO A 193 -55.42 50.65 14.99
N SER A 194 -54.84 51.83 14.73
CA SER A 194 -54.48 52.98 15.60
C SER A 194 -54.05 52.80 17.07
N ASP A 195 -52.80 53.24 17.31
CA ASP A 195 -52.30 54.23 18.29
C ASP A 195 -53.05 54.47 19.60
N ASP A 196 -52.39 54.14 20.71
CA ASP A 196 -52.12 55.08 21.82
C ASP A 196 -51.27 54.38 22.89
N ASN A 197 -49.98 54.73 22.98
CA ASN A 197 -49.06 54.64 24.15
C ASN A 197 -47.60 54.50 23.70
N ASN A 198 -47.01 55.57 23.14
CA ASN A 198 -45.60 55.55 22.71
C ASN A 198 -44.75 56.68 23.30
N GLU A 199 -44.74 56.82 24.63
CA GLU A 199 -43.74 57.68 25.31
C GLU A 199 -43.13 57.08 26.58
N ARG A 200 -43.28 55.77 26.84
CA ARG A 200 -42.62 55.11 27.99
C ARG A 200 -41.76 53.88 27.68
N LEU A 201 -41.69 53.45 26.42
CA LEU A 201 -40.85 52.33 25.98
C LEU A 201 -39.38 52.67 25.63
N PRO A 202 -38.99 53.90 25.20
CA PRO A 202 -37.59 54.17 24.84
C PRO A 202 -36.62 54.07 26.02
N THR A 203 -37.06 54.42 27.23
CA THR A 203 -36.21 54.43 28.43
C THR A 203 -36.01 53.03 29.02
N MET A 204 -37.03 52.16 28.94
CA MET A 204 -36.89 50.75 29.35
C MET A 204 -36.08 49.94 28.34
N ILE A 205 -36.22 50.20 27.03
CA ILE A 205 -35.44 49.52 25.99
C ILE A 205 -33.96 49.91 26.09
N SER A 206 -33.63 51.17 26.42
CA SER A 206 -32.23 51.57 26.65
C SER A 206 -31.65 50.96 27.94
N ALA A 207 -32.44 50.81 29.00
CA ALA A 207 -32.00 50.18 30.24
C ALA A 207 -31.82 48.65 30.10
N LEU A 208 -32.70 47.98 29.35
CA LEU A 208 -32.57 46.56 29.00
C LEU A 208 -31.43 46.33 28.02
N SER A 209 -31.21 47.22 27.03
CA SER A 209 -30.06 47.12 26.13
C SER A 209 -28.73 47.28 26.86
N SER A 210 -28.67 48.11 27.92
CA SER A 210 -27.48 48.27 28.75
C SER A 210 -27.25 47.06 29.68
N GLN A 211 -28.32 46.43 30.18
CA GLN A 211 -28.21 45.16 30.93
C GLN A 211 -27.84 43.97 30.03
N VAL A 212 -28.33 43.91 28.79
CA VAL A 212 -27.95 42.90 27.80
C VAL A 212 -26.50 43.10 27.34
N ALA A 213 -26.03 44.35 27.22
CA ALA A 213 -24.61 44.63 26.95
C ALA A 213 -23.71 44.23 28.14
N ALA A 214 -24.13 44.48 29.38
CA ALA A 214 -23.38 44.06 30.57
C ALA A 214 -23.36 42.53 30.76
N LEU A 215 -24.44 41.82 30.38
CA LEU A 215 -24.47 40.36 30.35
C LEU A 215 -23.66 39.79 29.17
N SER A 216 -23.62 40.49 28.03
CA SER A 216 -22.75 40.14 26.90
C SER A 216 -21.27 40.27 27.25
N ASP A 217 -20.89 41.28 28.06
CA ASP A 217 -19.51 41.43 28.57
C ASP A 217 -19.15 40.39 29.65
N LEU A 218 -20.14 39.90 30.40
CA LEU A 218 -19.93 38.80 31.36
C LEU A 218 -19.80 37.43 30.65
N ILE A 219 -20.48 37.27 29.51
CA ILE A 219 -20.37 36.10 28.62
C ILE A 219 -19.07 36.16 27.79
N GLN A 220 -18.53 37.35 27.51
CA GLN A 220 -17.28 37.54 26.78
C GLN A 220 -16.01 37.62 27.67
N ARG A 221 -16.14 37.50 29.00
CA ARG A 221 -14.99 37.23 29.86
C ARG A 221 -14.47 35.81 29.57
N PRO A 222 -13.25 35.63 29.04
CA PRO A 222 -12.71 34.30 28.78
C PRO A 222 -12.40 33.62 30.12
N GLN A 223 -13.32 32.76 30.56
CA GLN A 223 -13.00 31.68 31.50
C GLN A 223 -11.94 30.81 30.84
N ARG A 224 -10.71 30.96 31.33
CA ARG A 224 -9.54 30.18 30.94
C ARG A 224 -9.60 28.84 31.65
N GLU A 225 -10.64 28.06 31.38
CA GLU A 225 -10.69 26.63 31.72
C GLU A 225 -10.06 25.85 30.57
N GLU A 226 -9.13 24.94 30.85
CA GLU A 226 -8.36 24.20 29.86
C GLU A 226 -9.18 23.14 29.11
N PRO A 227 -9.34 23.24 27.77
CA PRO A 227 -9.68 22.12 26.90
C PRO A 227 -8.47 21.80 26.00
N ARG A 228 -7.24 21.99 26.49
CA ARG A 228 -6.05 22.05 25.62
C ARG A 228 -5.26 20.74 25.51
N LYS A 229 -5.60 19.67 26.22
CA LYS A 229 -4.81 18.42 26.14
C LYS A 229 -5.42 17.35 25.23
N THR A 230 -6.74 17.22 25.18
CA THR A 230 -7.43 16.27 24.29
C THR A 230 -7.54 16.79 22.88
N ASP A 231 -7.84 18.08 22.70
CA ASP A 231 -8.04 18.70 21.38
C ASP A 231 -6.73 18.89 20.60
N ILE A 232 -5.63 19.19 21.31
CA ILE A 232 -4.27 19.18 20.74
C ILE A 232 -3.84 17.74 20.39
N ARG A 233 -4.29 16.73 21.14
CA ARG A 233 -4.03 15.31 20.83
C ARG A 233 -4.79 14.86 19.59
N LEU A 234 -6.07 15.18 19.46
CA LEU A 234 -6.91 14.85 18.29
C LEU A 234 -6.39 15.52 17.02
N ARG A 235 -6.14 16.83 17.05
CA ARG A 235 -5.55 17.57 15.90
C ARG A 235 -4.12 17.13 15.59
N ARG A 236 -3.42 16.47 16.52
CA ARG A 236 -2.10 15.87 16.30
C ARG A 236 -2.22 14.50 15.63
N ILE A 237 -3.18 13.68 16.05
CA ILE A 237 -3.48 12.37 15.42
C ILE A 237 -3.99 12.57 13.99
N GLU A 238 -4.86 13.55 13.74
CA GLU A 238 -5.34 13.86 12.39
C GLU A 238 -4.22 14.33 11.45
N ARG A 239 -3.31 15.19 11.94
CA ARG A 239 -2.12 15.60 11.17
C ARG A 239 -1.17 14.41 10.93
N GLU A 240 -1.13 13.43 11.81
CA GLU A 240 -0.36 12.19 11.63
C GLU A 240 -0.98 11.27 10.58
N ILE A 241 -2.31 11.13 10.55
CA ILE A 241 -3.05 10.38 9.53
C ILE A 241 -2.88 11.04 8.15
N LYS A 242 -2.99 12.37 8.06
CA LYS A 242 -2.81 13.14 6.83
C LYS A 242 -1.38 13.07 6.30
N GLY A 243 -0.38 13.10 7.20
CA GLY A 243 1.03 12.89 6.86
C GLY A 243 1.33 11.48 6.36
N MET A 244 0.69 10.45 6.93
CA MET A 244 0.85 9.06 6.49
C MET A 244 0.27 8.79 5.11
N LYS A 245 -0.87 9.39 4.78
CA LYS A 245 -1.56 9.19 3.50
C LYS A 245 -0.76 9.72 2.31
N SER A 246 -0.11 10.88 2.48
CA SER A 246 0.74 11.48 1.43
C SER A 246 2.06 10.72 1.18
N GLN A 247 2.61 10.04 2.20
CA GLN A 247 3.81 9.20 2.04
C GLN A 247 3.51 7.87 1.37
N ILE A 248 2.33 7.28 1.61
CA ILE A 248 1.88 6.05 0.95
C ILE A 248 1.77 6.29 -0.57
N LEU A 249 1.18 7.40 -1.00
CA LEU A 249 1.07 7.73 -2.43
C LEU A 249 2.43 7.93 -3.13
N GLY A 250 3.50 8.28 -2.39
CA GLY A 250 4.85 8.48 -2.93
C GLY A 250 5.65 7.20 -3.15
N VAL A 251 5.34 6.10 -2.45
CA VAL A 251 6.12 4.83 -2.51
C VAL A 251 5.61 3.91 -3.62
N HIS A 252 4.35 4.06 -4.05
CA HIS A 252 3.73 3.20 -5.06
C HIS A 252 4.32 3.35 -6.48
N SER A 253 5.03 4.43 -6.80
CA SER A 253 5.70 4.58 -8.12
C SER A 253 6.97 3.74 -8.28
N GLY A 254 7.55 3.24 -7.19
CA GLY A 254 8.81 2.48 -7.22
C GLY A 254 8.65 0.95 -7.27
N ILE A 255 7.51 0.40 -6.84
CA ILE A 255 7.38 -1.05 -6.55
C ILE A 255 6.99 -1.88 -7.78
N SER A 256 6.34 -1.30 -8.80
CA SER A 256 5.99 -2.02 -10.05
C SER A 256 7.20 -2.54 -10.83
N ALA A 257 8.42 -2.11 -10.50
CA ALA A 257 9.66 -2.58 -11.13
C ALA A 257 10.28 -3.83 -10.46
N LEU A 258 9.89 -4.18 -9.23
CA LEU A 258 10.54 -5.26 -8.45
C LEU A 258 9.84 -6.62 -8.56
N LEU A 259 8.51 -6.65 -8.75
CA LEU A 259 7.73 -7.90 -8.74
C LEU A 259 7.80 -8.71 -10.05
N ALA A 260 8.57 -8.27 -11.04
CA ALA A 260 8.69 -8.96 -12.34
C ALA A 260 9.84 -9.97 -12.45
N THR A 261 10.58 -10.30 -11.36
CA THR A 261 11.85 -11.06 -11.46
C THR A 261 11.99 -12.37 -10.69
N GLU A 262 10.98 -12.85 -9.95
CA GLU A 262 11.09 -14.13 -9.22
C GLU A 262 10.12 -15.19 -9.71
N SER A 263 10.53 -15.94 -10.74
CA SER A 263 10.06 -17.30 -10.99
C SER A 263 11.14 -18.07 -11.74
N ARG A 264 11.99 -18.78 -11.00
CA ARG A 264 12.94 -19.76 -11.57
C ARG A 264 13.10 -20.93 -10.61
N GLY A 265 12.69 -22.10 -11.08
CA GLY A 265 12.47 -23.31 -10.30
C GLY A 265 13.72 -24.04 -9.81
N GLY A 266 13.54 -24.80 -8.74
CA GLY A 266 14.49 -25.76 -8.20
C GLY A 266 14.10 -27.19 -8.56
N GLN A 267 15.06 -27.95 -9.09
CA GLN A 267 15.01 -29.42 -9.24
C GLN A 267 15.30 -30.12 -7.90
N PRO A 268 14.62 -31.23 -7.59
CA PRO A 268 15.09 -32.18 -6.59
C PRO A 268 15.80 -33.39 -7.22
N SER A 269 16.96 -33.73 -6.66
CA SER A 269 17.72 -34.95 -6.94
C SER A 269 17.09 -36.16 -6.22
N SER A 270 16.92 -37.27 -6.95
CA SER A 270 16.35 -38.52 -6.42
C SER A 270 17.45 -39.51 -6.06
N THR A 271 17.45 -40.00 -4.82
CA THR A 271 18.34 -41.06 -4.32
C THR A 271 17.52 -42.32 -4.11
N ALA A 272 17.86 -43.40 -4.81
CA ALA A 272 17.17 -44.68 -4.78
C ALA A 272 17.55 -45.54 -3.56
N LEU A 273 16.58 -46.27 -2.99
CA LEU A 273 16.76 -47.34 -2.00
C LEU A 273 16.00 -48.62 -2.43
N PRO A 274 16.44 -49.81 -1.98
CA PRO A 274 16.02 -51.12 -2.51
C PRO A 274 14.76 -51.72 -1.83
N PRO A 275 14.18 -52.82 -2.36
CA PRO A 275 12.85 -53.26 -1.99
C PRO A 275 12.84 -54.08 -0.69
N ARG A 276 11.86 -53.81 0.17
CA ARG A 276 11.61 -54.53 1.43
C ARG A 276 10.37 -55.41 1.28
N ALA A 277 10.58 -56.70 1.58
CA ALA A 277 9.60 -57.78 1.50
C ALA A 277 8.38 -57.58 2.42
N ALA A 278 7.27 -58.13 1.96
CA ALA A 278 5.96 -58.17 2.59
C ALA A 278 5.98 -58.94 3.92
N ALA A 279 5.35 -58.38 4.95
CA ALA A 279 4.81 -59.13 6.08
C ALA A 279 3.69 -58.34 6.78
N ALA A 280 2.50 -58.97 6.77
CA ALA A 280 1.42 -58.97 7.77
C ALA A 280 1.07 -57.69 8.57
N ALA A 281 -0.22 -57.33 8.47
CA ALA A 281 -0.95 -56.49 9.41
C ALA A 281 -0.80 -57.01 10.86
N PRO A 282 -0.82 -56.12 11.88
CA PRO A 282 -2.12 -55.83 12.50
C PRO A 282 -2.26 -54.41 13.10
N GLY A 283 -3.51 -54.03 13.39
CA GLY A 283 -3.83 -53.13 14.49
C GLY A 283 -4.00 -51.66 14.13
N ALA A 284 -5.26 -51.25 13.98
CA ALA A 284 -5.67 -49.85 13.99
C ALA A 284 -5.25 -49.18 15.30
N SER A 285 -4.13 -48.44 15.27
CA SER A 285 -3.73 -47.54 16.34
C SER A 285 -4.25 -46.16 16.01
N MET A 286 -5.36 -45.78 16.64
CA MET A 286 -5.82 -44.38 16.72
C MET A 286 -4.76 -43.57 17.45
N ALA A 287 -3.77 -43.07 16.69
CA ALA A 287 -2.86 -42.06 17.17
C ALA A 287 -3.66 -40.77 17.36
N TYR A 288 -4.19 -40.58 18.56
CA TYR A 288 -4.66 -39.29 19.02
C TYR A 288 -3.49 -38.32 18.83
N HIS A 289 -3.59 -37.44 17.83
CA HIS A 289 -2.74 -36.26 17.77
C HIS A 289 -3.03 -35.47 19.04
N ARG A 290 -2.16 -35.64 20.04
CA ARG A 290 -2.15 -34.87 21.27
C ARG A 290 -1.86 -33.42 20.86
N VAL A 291 -2.92 -32.67 20.59
CA VAL A 291 -2.87 -31.21 20.50
C VAL A 291 -2.31 -30.76 21.84
N VAL A 292 -1.02 -30.44 21.88
CA VAL A 292 -0.41 -29.85 23.06
C VAL A 292 -1.05 -28.46 23.16
N PRO A 293 -1.92 -28.19 24.16
CA PRO A 293 -2.43 -26.85 24.34
C PRO A 293 -1.21 -25.98 24.60
N SER A 294 -0.92 -25.07 23.67
CA SER A 294 0.04 -24.02 23.90
C SER A 294 -0.58 -23.14 24.98
N THR A 295 -0.27 -23.44 26.24
CA THR A 295 -0.64 -22.63 27.40
C THR A 295 0.11 -21.32 27.25
N SER A 296 -0.51 -20.40 26.53
CA SER A 296 0.05 -19.07 26.35
C SER A 296 0.04 -18.37 27.70
N THR A 297 1.22 -18.14 28.24
CA THR A 297 1.43 -17.46 29.51
C THR A 297 1.05 -15.99 29.34
N PHE A 298 -0.12 -15.63 29.88
CA PHE A 298 -0.48 -14.24 30.11
C PHE A 298 0.58 -13.63 31.03
N VAL A 299 1.26 -12.57 30.58
CA VAL A 299 2.24 -11.84 31.39
C VAL A 299 1.50 -10.67 32.05
N PRO A 300 1.37 -10.64 33.38
CA PRO A 300 0.75 -9.51 34.08
C PRO A 300 1.47 -8.20 33.76
N ALA A 301 0.74 -7.09 33.73
CA ALA A 301 1.29 -5.78 33.38
C ALA A 301 2.43 -5.36 34.32
N GLU A 302 2.37 -5.80 35.58
CA GLU A 302 3.35 -5.55 36.63
C GLU A 302 4.69 -6.27 36.39
N ALA A 303 4.68 -7.34 35.58
CA ALA A 303 5.87 -8.12 35.24
C ALA A 303 6.62 -7.60 34.00
N ILE A 304 6.07 -6.60 33.31
CA ILE A 304 6.66 -6.01 32.10
C ILE A 304 7.50 -4.79 32.50
N GLU A 305 8.74 -4.73 32.02
CA GLU A 305 9.59 -3.56 32.25
C GLU A 305 8.90 -2.28 31.72
N PRO A 306 8.88 -1.17 32.49
CA PRO A 306 8.15 0.05 32.10
C PRO A 306 8.65 0.67 30.78
N GLU A 307 9.88 0.35 30.38
CA GLU A 307 10.46 0.75 29.10
C GLU A 307 9.82 0.01 27.90
N ASN A 308 9.36 -1.23 28.11
CA ASN A 308 8.75 -2.06 27.11
C ASN A 308 7.22 -2.13 27.21
N LEU A 309 6.65 -1.75 28.35
CA LEU A 309 5.20 -1.68 28.55
C LEU A 309 4.55 -0.71 27.56
N THR A 310 3.64 -1.24 26.74
CA THR A 310 2.83 -0.46 25.82
C THR A 310 1.36 -0.77 26.05
N ILE A 311 0.55 0.29 26.12
CA ILE A 311 -0.91 0.21 26.22
C ILE A 311 -1.48 0.66 24.87
N VAL A 312 -2.42 -0.11 24.34
CA VAL A 312 -3.22 0.20 23.16
C VAL A 312 -4.70 0.03 23.48
N LEU A 313 -5.55 0.81 22.83
CA LEU A 313 -7.00 0.62 22.87
C LEU A 313 -7.40 -0.22 21.66
N LEU A 314 -8.05 -1.36 21.91
CA LEU A 314 -8.64 -2.22 20.87
C LEU A 314 -10.12 -1.83 20.65
N GLU A 315 -10.91 -2.72 20.05
CA GLU A 315 -12.36 -2.51 19.93
C GLU A 315 -13.01 -2.34 21.31
N ASN A 316 -14.11 -1.58 21.37
CA ASN A 316 -14.89 -1.35 22.58
C ASN A 316 -14.11 -0.68 23.72
N ASP A 317 -13.13 0.16 23.39
CA ASP A 317 -12.25 0.86 24.34
C ASP A 317 -11.51 -0.08 25.31
N GLU A 318 -11.31 -1.33 24.91
CA GLU A 318 -10.57 -2.29 25.73
C GLU A 318 -9.08 -1.95 25.74
N GLU A 319 -8.55 -1.62 26.93
CA GLU A 319 -7.13 -1.42 27.14
C GLU A 319 -6.39 -2.76 27.08
N PHE A 320 -5.49 -2.88 26.12
CA PHE A 320 -4.62 -4.03 25.95
C PHE A 320 -3.17 -3.64 26.26
N THR A 321 -2.61 -4.30 27.27
CA THR A 321 -1.24 -4.09 27.74
C THR A 321 -0.33 -5.20 27.22
N PHE A 322 0.83 -4.82 26.66
CA PHE A 322 1.80 -5.79 26.15
C PHE A 322 3.24 -5.33 26.27
N ASP A 323 4.14 -6.32 26.22
CA ASP A 323 5.59 -6.11 26.15
C ASP A 323 5.99 -5.89 24.69
N ASN A 324 6.39 -4.66 24.38
CA ASN A 324 6.79 -4.28 23.04
C ASN A 324 8.04 -5.03 22.53
N GLY A 325 8.92 -5.47 23.43
CA GLY A 325 10.10 -6.24 23.09
C GLY A 325 9.79 -7.67 22.67
N ARG A 326 8.59 -8.18 22.99
CA ARG A 326 8.14 -9.55 22.71
C ARG A 326 7.15 -9.65 21.55
N VAL A 327 6.82 -8.55 20.89
CA VAL A 327 5.95 -8.58 19.71
C VAL A 327 6.64 -9.40 18.60
N PRO A 328 6.03 -10.49 18.11
CA PRO A 328 6.66 -11.32 17.09
C PRO A 328 6.75 -10.55 15.76
N VAL A 329 7.67 -10.98 14.89
CA VAL A 329 7.76 -10.46 13.53
C VAL A 329 6.44 -10.75 12.80
N PRO A 330 5.87 -9.80 12.03
CA PRO A 330 4.63 -10.05 11.31
C PRO A 330 4.79 -11.28 10.41
N PRO A 331 3.82 -12.20 10.39
CA PRO A 331 3.89 -13.38 9.53
C PRO A 331 3.86 -12.94 8.06
N ASN A 332 4.62 -13.62 7.21
CA ASN A 332 4.65 -13.35 5.78
C ASN A 332 3.46 -14.01 5.08
N ILE A 333 2.29 -13.40 5.21
CA ILE A 333 1.01 -13.89 4.68
C ILE A 333 0.56 -13.08 3.47
N HIS A 334 -0.13 -13.74 2.54
CA HIS A 334 -0.75 -13.11 1.38
C HIS A 334 -2.16 -13.65 1.16
N PHE A 335 -3.13 -12.76 0.96
CA PHE A 335 -4.54 -13.09 0.70
C PHE A 335 -4.93 -12.95 -0.77
N SER A 336 -3.96 -12.93 -1.69
CA SER A 336 -4.22 -12.73 -3.11
C SER A 336 -5.07 -13.84 -3.73
N SER A 337 -5.07 -15.03 -3.14
CA SER A 337 -5.83 -16.20 -3.59
C SER A 337 -7.07 -16.50 -2.74
N ASP A 338 -7.22 -15.84 -1.58
CA ASP A 338 -8.29 -16.11 -0.61
C ASP A 338 -8.69 -14.81 0.08
N ILE A 339 -9.39 -13.95 -0.67
CA ILE A 339 -9.96 -12.69 -0.19
C ILE A 339 -11.01 -12.92 0.92
N PRO A 340 -11.91 -13.94 0.83
CA PRO A 340 -12.84 -14.21 1.92
C PRO A 340 -12.13 -14.48 3.26
N ARG A 341 -10.97 -15.14 3.26
CA ARG A 341 -10.16 -15.29 4.47
C ARG A 341 -9.64 -13.95 4.99
N LEU A 342 -9.23 -13.03 4.12
CA LEU A 342 -8.84 -11.69 4.56
C LEU A 342 -9.96 -11.01 5.35
N PHE A 343 -11.20 -11.10 4.88
CA PHE A 343 -12.35 -10.48 5.55
C PHE A 343 -12.56 -11.03 6.96
N ARG A 344 -12.44 -12.36 7.14
CA ARG A 344 -12.53 -13.01 8.46
C ARG A 344 -11.37 -12.61 9.38
N GLU A 345 -10.14 -12.63 8.87
CA GLU A 345 -8.92 -12.31 9.63
C GLU A 345 -8.80 -10.80 9.93
N TRP A 346 -9.50 -9.96 9.16
CA TRP A 346 -9.57 -8.53 9.41
C TRP A 346 -10.29 -8.21 10.73
N GLU A 347 -11.40 -8.91 11.01
CA GLU A 347 -12.17 -8.75 12.24
C GLU A 347 -11.65 -9.61 13.38
N SER A 348 -11.23 -10.83 13.09
CA SER A 348 -10.78 -11.81 14.09
C SER A 348 -9.62 -12.63 13.54
N SER A 349 -8.42 -12.47 14.11
CA SER A 349 -7.23 -13.20 13.65
C SER A 349 -6.45 -13.81 14.79
N THR A 350 -5.91 -15.00 14.52
CA THR A 350 -4.90 -15.67 15.36
C THR A 350 -3.52 -15.71 14.69
N LEU A 351 -3.35 -14.99 13.57
CA LEU A 351 -2.09 -14.96 12.81
C LEU A 351 -0.99 -14.22 13.56
N LEU A 352 -1.37 -13.19 14.30
CA LEU A 352 -0.52 -12.48 15.24
C LEU A 352 -1.03 -12.75 16.65
N THR A 353 -0.21 -13.40 17.48
CA THR A 353 -0.54 -13.63 18.89
C THR A 353 0.40 -12.83 19.77
N VAL A 354 -0.15 -11.97 20.62
CA VAL A 354 0.60 -11.16 21.60
C VAL A 354 0.03 -11.47 22.98
N ASN A 355 0.87 -11.89 23.94
CA ASN A 355 0.44 -12.30 25.28
C ASN A 355 -0.69 -13.36 25.29
N GLY A 356 -0.74 -14.22 24.26
CA GLY A 356 -1.78 -15.25 24.11
C GLY A 356 -3.07 -14.81 23.49
N ARG A 357 -3.20 -13.52 23.15
CA ARG A 357 -4.36 -12.99 22.47
C ARG A 357 -4.09 -12.87 20.98
N GLY A 358 -5.00 -13.42 20.16
CA GLY A 358 -5.03 -13.18 18.73
C GLY A 358 -5.36 -11.73 18.42
N ILE A 359 -4.55 -11.10 17.57
CA ILE A 359 -4.66 -9.70 17.19
C ILE A 359 -5.16 -9.61 15.74
N ALA A 360 -6.38 -9.11 15.57
CA ALA A 360 -7.00 -8.87 14.27
C ALA A 360 -6.15 -7.95 13.38
N ILE A 361 -6.20 -8.16 12.05
CA ILE A 361 -5.33 -7.44 11.10
C ILE A 361 -5.54 -5.92 11.15
N LYS A 362 -6.77 -5.46 11.43
CA LYS A 362 -7.10 -4.04 11.57
C LYS A 362 -6.25 -3.31 12.64
N TYR A 363 -5.77 -4.04 13.66
CA TYR A 363 -5.00 -3.48 14.77
C TYR A 363 -3.48 -3.55 14.60
N TRP A 364 -2.96 -4.21 13.56
CA TRP A 364 -1.51 -4.37 13.35
C TRP A 364 -0.71 -3.04 13.34
N PRO A 365 -1.23 -1.90 12.84
CA PRO A 365 -0.52 -0.63 12.96
C PRO A 365 -0.20 -0.24 14.41
N LEU A 366 -1.06 -0.60 15.38
CA LEU A 366 -0.87 -0.24 16.79
C LEU A 366 0.35 -0.94 17.43
N PHE A 367 0.75 -2.09 16.87
CA PHE A 367 1.86 -2.92 17.34
C PHE A 367 3.16 -2.69 16.58
N TYR A 368 3.10 -2.37 15.29
CA TYR A 368 4.30 -2.26 14.46
C TYR A 368 4.68 -0.83 14.09
N GLN A 369 3.73 0.11 14.09
CA GLN A 369 4.00 1.47 13.65
C GLN A 369 4.89 2.22 14.65
N ARG A 370 5.97 2.82 14.15
CA ARG A 370 6.92 3.59 14.96
C ARG A 370 6.22 4.75 15.67
N ARG A 371 6.20 4.71 17.01
CA ARG A 371 5.74 5.85 17.83
C ARG A 371 6.82 6.94 17.89
N LYS A 372 6.39 8.21 17.88
CA LYS A 372 7.28 9.39 17.89
C LYS A 372 8.15 9.52 19.16
N GLN A 373 7.83 8.82 20.25
CA GLN A 373 8.56 8.87 21.52
C GLN A 373 9.92 8.12 21.52
N GLY A 374 10.63 8.09 20.39
CA GLY A 374 12.02 7.62 20.33
C GLY A 374 12.25 6.13 20.56
N ARG A 375 11.24 5.35 20.98
CA ARG A 375 11.36 3.89 21.18
C ARG A 375 11.37 3.19 19.83
N SER A 376 12.59 2.96 19.36
CA SER A 376 12.91 2.31 18.09
C SER A 376 12.32 0.90 18.06
N HIS A 377 11.33 0.68 17.19
CA HIS A 377 10.99 -0.68 16.80
C HIS A 377 12.09 -1.13 15.87
N LYS A 378 13.01 -1.92 16.42
CA LYS A 378 14.04 -2.62 15.66
C LYS A 378 13.32 -3.40 14.56
N ASN A 379 13.86 -3.34 13.33
CA ASN A 379 13.63 -4.29 12.22
C ASN A 379 12.84 -3.78 11.00
N GLY A 380 12.30 -2.55 10.99
CA GLY A 380 11.57 -2.04 9.81
C GLY A 380 10.41 -2.96 9.38
N ALA A 381 9.86 -3.72 10.33
CA ALA A 381 8.83 -4.71 10.08
C ALA A 381 7.56 -4.06 9.53
N TRP A 382 7.18 -2.90 10.09
CA TRP A 382 6.09 -2.09 9.57
C TRP A 382 6.33 -1.67 8.12
N ASP A 383 7.54 -1.23 7.76
CA ASP A 383 7.84 -0.79 6.39
C ASP A 383 7.64 -1.91 5.37
N LYS A 384 7.89 -3.16 5.75
CA LYS A 384 7.66 -4.34 4.90
C LYS A 384 6.18 -4.63 4.68
N ILE A 385 5.36 -4.49 5.72
CA ILE A 385 3.94 -4.86 5.65
C ILE A 385 3.00 -3.69 5.33
N ARG A 386 3.41 -2.45 5.55
CA ARG A 386 2.56 -1.26 5.42
C ARG A 386 1.84 -1.16 4.10
N THR A 387 2.54 -1.44 3.00
CA THR A 387 1.95 -1.41 1.65
C THR A 387 0.89 -2.51 1.49
N VAL A 388 1.21 -3.71 1.93
CA VAL A 388 0.33 -4.87 1.85
C VAL A 388 -0.91 -4.67 2.74
N TRP A 389 -0.73 -4.22 3.97
CA TRP A 389 -1.80 -3.87 4.90
C TRP A 389 -2.70 -2.75 4.36
N GLY A 390 -2.12 -1.72 3.72
CA GLY A 390 -2.89 -0.65 3.08
C GLY A 390 -3.81 -1.18 1.97
N ASN A 391 -3.33 -2.13 1.17
CA ASN A 391 -4.15 -2.78 0.14
C ASN A 391 -5.27 -3.63 0.76
N TRP A 392 -4.98 -4.39 1.83
CA TRP A 392 -5.99 -5.14 2.56
C TRP A 392 -7.08 -4.24 3.13
N LYS A 393 -6.66 -3.12 3.74
CA LYS A 393 -7.59 -2.12 4.27
C LYS A 393 -8.55 -1.62 3.21
N PHE A 394 -8.05 -1.25 2.02
CA PHE A 394 -8.92 -0.75 0.95
C PHE A 394 -9.93 -1.80 0.47
N LEU A 395 -9.54 -3.08 0.39
CA LEU A 395 -10.46 -4.14 0.02
C LEU A 395 -11.54 -4.36 1.07
N VAL A 396 -11.17 -4.38 2.35
CA VAL A 396 -12.13 -4.60 3.43
C VAL A 396 -13.07 -3.41 3.57
N GLU A 397 -12.55 -2.17 3.55
CA GLU A 397 -13.38 -0.96 3.59
C GLU A 397 -14.34 -0.89 2.40
N GLU A 398 -13.94 -1.37 1.22
CA GLU A 398 -14.86 -1.49 0.10
C GLU A 398 -15.92 -2.57 0.36
N CYS A 399 -15.53 -3.76 0.79
CA CYS A 399 -16.48 -4.84 1.08
C CYS A 399 -17.51 -4.43 2.13
N GLN A 400 -17.11 -3.70 3.17
CA GLN A 400 -17.98 -3.19 4.22
C GLN A 400 -19.02 -2.15 3.73
N ARG A 401 -18.86 -1.58 2.53
CA ARG A 401 -19.86 -0.70 1.91
C ARG A 401 -21.03 -1.47 1.31
N PHE A 402 -20.87 -2.77 1.09
CA PHE A 402 -21.92 -3.61 0.59
C PHE A 402 -22.68 -4.25 1.76
N PRO A 403 -24.01 -4.44 1.64
CA PRO A 403 -24.80 -5.11 2.68
C PRO A 403 -24.33 -6.55 2.94
N SER A 404 -23.83 -7.22 1.91
CA SER A 404 -23.35 -8.60 1.96
C SER A 404 -22.07 -8.82 1.15
N GLU A 405 -21.34 -9.89 1.45
CA GLU A 405 -20.19 -10.31 0.64
C GLU A 405 -20.62 -10.75 -0.77
N GLU A 406 -21.85 -11.24 -0.92
CA GLU A 406 -22.42 -11.63 -2.21
C GLU A 406 -22.61 -10.41 -3.13
N ASP A 407 -23.10 -9.28 -2.59
CA ASP A 407 -23.23 -8.02 -3.33
C ASP A 407 -21.87 -7.46 -3.76
N PHE A 408 -20.87 -7.56 -2.88
CA PHE A 408 -19.49 -7.23 -3.21
C PHE A 408 -19.00 -8.08 -4.38
N TRP A 409 -19.19 -9.40 -4.32
CA TRP A 409 -18.77 -10.27 -5.41
C TRP A 409 -19.60 -10.09 -6.68
N ALA A 410 -20.88 -9.75 -6.60
CA ALA A 410 -21.70 -9.42 -7.76
C ALA A 410 -21.14 -8.20 -8.50
N ARG A 411 -20.65 -7.19 -7.76
CA ARG A 411 -19.97 -6.02 -8.34
C ARG A 411 -18.59 -6.36 -8.90
N TYR A 412 -17.82 -7.20 -8.21
CA TYR A 412 -16.44 -7.55 -8.55
C TYR A 412 -16.33 -8.95 -9.19
N SER A 413 -17.29 -9.32 -10.03
CA SER A 413 -17.25 -10.50 -10.90
C SER A 413 -17.52 -10.11 -12.35
N THR A 414 -16.93 -10.84 -13.28
CA THR A 414 -17.19 -10.67 -14.72
C THR A 414 -17.54 -12.02 -15.30
N ALA A 415 -18.72 -12.11 -15.93
CA ALA A 415 -19.27 -13.37 -16.46
C ALA A 415 -19.31 -14.51 -15.41
N GLY A 416 -19.70 -14.19 -14.18
CA GLY A 416 -19.76 -15.16 -13.06
C GLY A 416 -18.40 -15.54 -12.47
N VAL A 417 -17.28 -15.03 -13.01
CA VAL A 417 -15.94 -15.29 -12.48
C VAL A 417 -15.50 -14.11 -11.62
N ARG A 418 -15.14 -14.38 -10.36
CA ARG A 418 -14.62 -13.37 -9.42
C ARG A 418 -13.33 -12.75 -9.96
N LEU A 419 -13.23 -11.42 -9.88
CA LEU A 419 -12.01 -10.70 -10.22
C LEU A 419 -10.87 -11.10 -9.28
N ARG A 420 -9.65 -11.15 -9.81
CA ARG A 420 -8.45 -11.42 -9.01
C ARG A 420 -8.14 -10.23 -8.10
N TYR A 421 -7.44 -10.49 -7.00
CA TYR A 421 -7.01 -9.49 -6.02
C TYR A 421 -6.47 -8.19 -6.63
N GLN A 422 -5.54 -8.29 -7.59
CA GLN A 422 -4.96 -7.10 -8.21
C GLN A 422 -5.97 -6.34 -9.08
N GLN A 423 -6.87 -7.05 -9.77
CA GLN A 423 -7.90 -6.42 -10.62
C GLN A 423 -8.88 -5.61 -9.78
N ILE A 424 -9.26 -6.12 -8.59
CA ILE A 424 -10.12 -5.37 -7.66
C ILE A 424 -9.39 -4.13 -7.16
N LEU A 425 -8.12 -4.25 -6.77
CA LEU A 425 -7.32 -3.10 -6.32
C LEU A 425 -7.17 -2.03 -7.40
N ASP A 426 -6.96 -2.43 -8.65
CA ASP A 426 -6.83 -1.50 -9.77
C ASP A 426 -8.16 -0.80 -10.05
N ALA A 427 -9.28 -1.53 -10.04
CA ALA A 427 -10.62 -0.95 -10.16
C ALA A 427 -10.94 0.04 -9.02
N LEU A 428 -10.57 -0.29 -7.78
CA LEU A 428 -10.72 0.60 -6.62
C LEU A 428 -9.84 1.85 -6.72
N LYS A 429 -8.65 1.72 -7.30
CA LYS A 429 -7.76 2.85 -7.53
C LYS A 429 -8.36 3.77 -8.59
N GLU A 430 -8.79 3.23 -9.72
CA GLU A 430 -9.42 3.99 -10.81
C GLU A 430 -10.70 4.70 -10.36
N ALA A 431 -11.56 4.02 -9.60
CA ALA A 431 -12.76 4.62 -9.03
C ALA A 431 -12.44 5.81 -8.11
N ARG A 432 -11.42 5.68 -7.25
CA ARG A 432 -10.98 6.77 -6.38
C ARG A 432 -10.38 7.93 -7.15
N GLU A 433 -9.52 7.66 -8.13
CA GLU A 433 -8.93 8.71 -8.97
C GLU A 433 -10.01 9.46 -9.76
N SER A 434 -11.01 8.74 -10.27
CA SER A 434 -12.17 9.32 -10.97
C SER A 434 -13.02 10.19 -10.03
N GLN A 435 -13.29 9.70 -8.82
CA GLN A 435 -14.02 10.48 -7.82
C GLN A 435 -13.24 11.71 -7.37
N GLU A 436 -11.94 11.59 -7.09
CA GLU A 436 -11.09 12.71 -6.71
C GLU A 436 -11.01 13.76 -7.83
N LYS A 437 -10.94 13.33 -9.08
CA LYS A 437 -10.99 14.24 -10.23
C LYS A 437 -12.34 14.95 -10.33
N SER A 438 -13.44 14.24 -10.14
CA SER A 438 -14.79 14.80 -10.14
C SER A 438 -14.99 15.82 -9.00
N ASP A 439 -14.56 15.47 -7.78
CA ASP A 439 -14.65 16.34 -6.59
C ASP A 439 -13.77 17.58 -6.76
N ALA A 440 -12.56 17.43 -7.29
CA ALA A 440 -11.68 18.56 -7.57
C ALA A 440 -12.25 19.48 -8.66
N ALA A 441 -12.83 18.92 -9.72
CA ALA A 441 -13.51 19.69 -10.75
C ALA A 441 -14.74 20.43 -10.20
N ALA A 442 -15.52 19.78 -9.32
CA ALA A 442 -16.64 20.42 -8.64
C ALA A 442 -16.18 21.60 -7.78
N ALA A 443 -15.13 21.41 -6.98
CA ALA A 443 -14.54 22.50 -6.19
C ALA A 443 -14.08 23.67 -7.06
N ARG A 444 -13.35 23.39 -8.15
CA ARG A 444 -12.89 24.43 -9.08
C ARG A 444 -14.08 25.16 -9.72
N ARG A 445 -15.09 24.44 -10.19
CA ARG A 445 -16.31 25.02 -10.76
C ARG A 445 -17.05 25.91 -9.75
N PHE A 446 -17.20 25.45 -8.51
CA PHE A 446 -17.88 26.19 -7.45
C PHE A 446 -17.20 27.52 -7.14
N PHE A 447 -15.87 27.56 -7.15
CA PHE A 447 -15.09 28.78 -6.91
C PHE A 447 -14.63 29.47 -8.20
N HIS A 448 -15.35 29.29 -9.32
CA HIS A 448 -15.08 29.94 -10.61
C HIS A 448 -13.63 29.80 -11.08
N ASP A 449 -13.10 28.58 -11.00
CA ASP A 449 -11.71 28.18 -11.28
C ASP A 449 -10.63 28.88 -10.43
N ASN A 450 -11.03 29.61 -9.39
CA ASN A 450 -10.15 30.28 -8.45
C ASN A 450 -10.23 29.68 -7.04
N LEU A 451 -9.39 28.69 -6.75
CA LEU A 451 -9.32 28.07 -5.42
C LEU A 451 -8.80 29.01 -4.30
N ASP A 452 -8.39 30.25 -4.63
CA ASP A 452 -8.06 31.31 -3.67
C ASP A 452 -9.20 32.33 -3.48
N HIS A 453 -10.41 32.00 -3.91
CA HIS A 453 -11.59 32.84 -3.73
C HIS A 453 -11.82 33.14 -2.23
N PRO A 454 -12.25 34.37 -1.85
CA PRO A 454 -12.52 34.73 -0.45
C PRO A 454 -13.51 33.77 0.24
N ASP A 455 -14.53 33.30 -0.47
CA ASP A 455 -15.51 32.32 0.04
C ASP A 455 -14.89 30.96 0.42
N ALA A 456 -13.70 30.63 -0.08
CA ALA A 456 -12.98 29.42 0.32
C ALA A 456 -12.23 29.57 1.66
N ASP A 457 -12.19 30.79 2.23
CA ASP A 457 -11.50 31.13 3.50
C ASP A 457 -10.07 30.59 3.58
N GLY A 458 -9.36 30.59 2.45
CA GLY A 458 -8.01 30.04 2.35
C GLY A 458 -7.89 28.53 2.61
N ALA A 459 -8.99 27.76 2.62
CA ALA A 459 -8.98 26.31 2.89
C ALA A 459 -8.05 25.53 1.95
N PHE A 460 -7.94 25.95 0.69
CA PHE A 460 -7.04 25.33 -0.29
C PHE A 460 -5.60 25.84 -0.25
N ALA A 461 -5.32 26.87 0.56
CA ALA A 461 -3.98 27.43 0.71
C ALA A 461 -3.14 26.65 1.73
N TYR A 462 -1.82 26.67 1.55
CA TYR A 462 -0.87 26.16 2.52
C TYR A 462 0.43 26.95 2.47
N THR A 463 1.13 27.02 3.61
CA THR A 463 2.42 27.72 3.68
C THR A 463 3.57 26.72 3.51
N LYS A 464 4.43 26.95 2.53
CA LYS A 464 5.67 26.21 2.32
C LYS A 464 6.81 27.21 2.22
N THR A 465 7.85 27.04 3.05
CA THR A 465 9.03 27.93 3.08
C THR A 465 8.67 29.41 3.20
N GLY A 466 7.69 29.74 4.07
CA GLY A 466 7.20 31.11 4.27
C GLY A 466 6.31 31.67 3.14
N GLN A 467 6.17 30.95 2.02
CA GLN A 467 5.32 31.36 0.90
C GLN A 467 3.96 30.66 0.98
N ARG A 468 2.89 31.44 0.81
CA ARG A 468 1.53 30.92 0.62
C ARG A 468 1.42 30.31 -0.79
N ARG A 469 0.92 29.08 -0.88
CA ARG A 469 0.70 28.34 -2.13
C ARG A 469 -0.69 27.72 -2.12
N ILE A 470 -1.30 27.57 -3.29
CA ILE A 470 -2.57 26.89 -3.47
C ILE A 470 -2.32 25.43 -3.80
N LYS A 471 -3.19 24.53 -3.32
CA LYS A 471 -3.13 23.11 -3.63
C LYS A 471 -3.62 22.89 -5.06
N GLU A 472 -2.73 22.40 -5.92
CA GLU A 472 -3.05 22.15 -7.33
C GLU A 472 -3.47 20.71 -7.60
N LYS A 473 -3.04 19.75 -6.78
CA LYS A 473 -3.29 18.32 -7.00
C LYS A 473 -4.74 17.96 -6.71
N ASP A 474 -5.40 17.29 -7.65
CA ASP A 474 -6.81 16.91 -7.55
C ASP A 474 -7.12 16.11 -6.27
N SER A 475 -6.27 15.15 -5.89
CA SER A 475 -6.45 14.40 -4.64
C SER A 475 -6.50 15.30 -3.39
N ALA A 476 -5.69 16.37 -3.36
CA ALA A 476 -5.63 17.30 -2.24
C ALA A 476 -6.78 18.30 -2.25
N VAL A 477 -7.22 18.72 -3.45
CA VAL A 477 -8.40 19.59 -3.63
C VAL A 477 -9.66 18.82 -3.25
N ALA A 478 -9.84 17.59 -3.74
CA ALA A 478 -10.98 16.73 -3.43
C ALA A 478 -11.10 16.39 -1.94
N GLU A 479 -9.98 16.21 -1.24
CA GLU A 479 -9.98 16.00 0.21
C GLU A 479 -10.56 17.22 0.95
N ILE A 480 -10.07 18.42 0.61
CA ILE A 480 -10.51 19.68 1.25
C ILE A 480 -11.94 20.03 0.84
N TRP A 481 -12.32 19.75 -0.40
CA TRP A 481 -13.68 19.95 -0.88
C TRP A 481 -14.70 19.13 -0.08
N ARG A 482 -14.41 17.83 0.12
CA ARG A 482 -15.26 16.97 0.97
C ARG A 482 -15.29 17.44 2.43
N GLU A 483 -14.17 17.92 2.95
CA GLU A 483 -14.07 18.50 4.30
C GLU A 483 -14.91 19.79 4.43
N LEU A 484 -14.87 20.67 3.43
CA LEU A 484 -15.69 21.88 3.37
C LEU A 484 -17.18 21.56 3.28
N LEU A 485 -17.58 20.62 2.43
CA LEU A 485 -18.98 20.19 2.31
C LEU A 485 -19.51 19.59 3.61
N ALA A 486 -18.68 18.84 4.34
CA ALA A 486 -19.06 18.27 5.63
C ALA A 486 -19.20 19.33 6.73
N ASN A 487 -18.36 20.36 6.72
CA ASN A 487 -18.31 21.37 7.78
C ASN A 487 -19.14 22.63 7.50
N ASN A 488 -19.52 22.88 6.24
CA ASN A 488 -20.24 24.08 5.84
C ASN A 488 -21.51 23.72 5.05
N ALA A 489 -22.64 23.72 5.76
CA ALA A 489 -23.95 23.37 5.21
C ALA A 489 -24.41 24.33 4.09
N GLU A 490 -23.99 25.60 4.09
CA GLU A 490 -24.34 26.57 3.05
C GLU A 490 -23.63 26.24 1.73
N ILE A 491 -22.33 25.92 1.79
CA ILE A 491 -21.58 25.46 0.61
C ILE A 491 -22.19 24.16 0.08
N ALA A 492 -22.54 23.22 0.97
CA ALA A 492 -23.17 21.97 0.57
C ALA A 492 -24.54 22.16 -0.10
N ARG A 493 -25.36 23.10 0.40
CA ARG A 493 -26.67 23.42 -0.20
C ARG A 493 -26.50 24.01 -1.60
N ARG A 494 -25.60 25.00 -1.76
CA ARG A 494 -25.33 25.65 -3.06
C ARG A 494 -24.75 24.69 -4.10
N ASP A 495 -23.84 23.81 -3.70
CA ASP A 495 -23.30 22.77 -4.59
C ASP A 495 -24.37 21.76 -5.02
N GLY A 496 -25.38 21.52 -4.17
CA GLY A 496 -26.54 20.67 -4.48
C GLY A 496 -27.50 21.29 -5.50
N ASP A 497 -27.79 22.59 -5.40
CA ASP A 497 -28.74 23.28 -6.30
C ASP A 497 -28.18 23.47 -7.73
N ASP A 498 -26.87 23.69 -7.86
CA ASP A 498 -26.23 23.95 -9.16
C ASP A 498 -25.81 22.67 -9.92
N SER A 499 -25.97 21.49 -9.31
CA SER A 499 -25.65 20.21 -9.96
C SER A 499 -26.90 19.48 -10.40
N GLU A 500 -27.04 19.26 -11.72
CA GLU A 500 -27.95 18.24 -12.28
C GLU A 500 -27.90 16.96 -11.44
N PRO A 501 -29.05 16.27 -11.24
CA PRO A 501 -29.22 15.23 -10.24
C PRO A 501 -28.09 14.20 -10.31
N ARG A 502 -27.11 14.35 -9.41
CA ARG A 502 -25.99 13.42 -9.30
C ARG A 502 -26.50 12.14 -8.64
N PHE A 503 -25.98 11.01 -9.11
CA PHE A 503 -26.12 9.72 -8.43
C PHE A 503 -25.91 9.88 -6.92
N PRO A 504 -26.71 9.18 -6.09
CA PRO A 504 -26.73 9.38 -4.65
C PRO A 504 -25.32 9.41 -4.08
N ARG A 505 -24.96 10.54 -3.46
CA ARG A 505 -23.70 10.69 -2.73
C ARG A 505 -23.70 9.63 -1.65
N PHE A 506 -22.81 8.65 -1.77
CA PHE A 506 -22.59 7.66 -0.73
C PHE A 506 -22.09 8.41 0.52
N THR A 507 -23.00 8.62 1.47
CA THR A 507 -22.68 9.10 2.80
C THR A 507 -21.78 8.07 3.46
N ARG A 508 -20.67 8.55 4.04
CA ARG A 508 -19.85 7.77 4.95
C ARG A 508 -20.73 7.46 6.17
N ILE A 509 -21.10 6.19 6.36
CA ILE A 509 -21.67 5.70 7.63
C ILE A 509 -20.57 5.70 8.67
#